data_AF-A0A834TT28-F1
#
_entry.id   AF-A0A834TT28-F1
#
_cell.length_a   1.000
_cell.length_b   1.000
_cell.length_c   1.000
_cell.angle_alpha   90.00
_cell.angle_beta   90.00
_cell.angle_gamma   90.00
#
_symmetry.space_group_name_H-M   'P 1'
#
loop_
_entity.id
_entity.type
_entity.pdbx_description
1 polymer ?
#
loop_
_entity_poly.entity_id
_entity_poly.type
_entity_poly.pdbx_seq_one_letter_code
_entity_poly.pdbx_strand_id
1 'polypeptide(L)'
;MSAPPQGPSIGFWGILSDSKRIINAHSRHFLTLSIIFLLPLSFSLIVYPTLHRLIHRSLITTSHILLHHCIKTNALFFSLLYSLFVFAFSLCAVATITYSVFHGFYGRPVKLVSAVKSIFASFFPLLVTVVVSQFIICSISLVFGVFSFLVVRGIELLIGIRIDYSSPYFIGFSVVLVLAFLFVLVNLQVNWTLLSVVVVAESSWGLKALRRSVGLIKGMKGVALSSLMFFGVFTGMLVWSSLVSTKNWGFVMQIVVASIFLMLILLYNAAANTVMYVYCKAIHGEVAEEFAWEYVRFPFDDDEGKIPHVVSIVHE
;
A
#
# COMPACT_ATOMS: atom_id res chain seq x y z
N MET A 1 -10.48 13.92 38.23
CA MET A 1 -10.64 13.13 37.00
C MET A 1 -10.31 14.04 35.82
N SER A 2 -9.01 14.23 35.56
CA SER A 2 -8.50 15.13 34.53
C SER A 2 -8.53 14.44 33.17
N ALA A 3 -9.16 15.08 32.19
CA ALA A 3 -9.16 14.62 30.81
C ALA A 3 -7.71 14.49 30.29
N PRO A 4 -7.39 13.46 29.48
CA PRO A 4 -6.08 13.36 28.85
C PRO A 4 -5.91 14.55 27.89
N PRO A 5 -4.68 15.09 27.75
CA PRO A 5 -4.42 16.20 26.85
C PRO A 5 -4.78 15.78 25.42
N GLN A 6 -5.72 16.49 24.81
CA GLN A 6 -6.01 16.36 23.38
C GLN A 6 -4.77 16.84 22.63
N GLY A 7 -3.97 15.91 22.11
CA GLY A 7 -2.90 16.22 21.17
C GLY A 7 -3.47 17.02 19.99
N PRO A 8 -2.67 17.88 19.34
CA PRO A 8 -3.13 18.69 18.23
C PRO A 8 -3.82 17.78 17.20
N SER A 9 -5.04 18.15 16.79
CA SER A 9 -5.78 17.43 15.75
C SER A 9 -5.09 17.65 14.41
N ILE A 10 -4.04 16.88 14.16
CA ILE A 10 -3.24 16.97 12.95
C ILE A 10 -4.09 16.43 11.81
N GLY A 11 -4.58 17.35 10.98
CA GLY A 11 -5.35 17.01 9.79
C GLY A 11 -4.48 16.33 8.73
N PHE A 12 -5.15 15.81 7.68
CA PHE A 12 -4.50 15.19 6.52
C PHE A 12 -3.37 16.05 5.92
N TRP A 13 -3.58 17.37 5.83
CA TRP A 13 -2.57 18.32 5.34
C TRP A 13 -1.33 18.40 6.23
N GLY A 14 -1.47 18.24 7.54
CA GLY A 14 -0.35 18.21 8.47
C GLY A 14 0.53 16.98 8.22
N ILE A 15 -0.10 15.81 8.10
CA ILE A 15 0.60 14.55 7.74
C ILE A 15 1.35 14.71 6.42
N LEU A 16 0.70 15.26 5.39
CA LEU A 16 1.32 15.45 4.09
C LEU A 16 2.50 16.44 4.14
N SER A 17 2.37 17.52 4.92
CA SER A 17 3.44 18.51 5.10
C SER A 17 4.66 17.93 5.81
N ASP A 18 4.45 17.09 6.83
CA ASP A 18 5.51 16.42 7.55
C ASP A 18 6.18 15.34 6.69
N SER A 19 5.40 14.54 5.96
CA SER A 19 5.94 13.59 4.98
C SER A 19 6.79 14.30 3.93
N LYS A 20 6.32 15.45 3.40
CA LYS A 20 7.09 16.27 2.45
C LYS A 20 8.38 16.79 3.06
N ARG A 21 8.36 17.25 4.32
CA ARG A 21 9.55 17.75 5.03
C ARG A 21 10.60 16.65 5.19
N ILE A 22 10.21 15.44 5.60
CA ILE A 22 11.13 14.30 5.80
C ILE A 22 11.74 13.85 4.48
N ILE A 23 10.91 13.71 3.44
CA ILE A 23 11.39 13.32 2.10
C ILE A 23 12.38 14.38 1.59
N ASN A 24 12.09 15.66 1.75
CA ASN A 24 12.96 16.72 1.25
C ASN A 24 14.30 16.80 2.01
N ALA A 25 14.29 16.53 3.32
CA ALA A 25 15.49 16.53 4.16
C ALA A 25 16.52 15.47 3.72
N HIS A 26 16.07 14.33 3.21
CA HIS A 26 16.94 13.25 2.70
C HIS A 26 16.62 12.89 1.24
N SER A 27 16.32 13.89 0.42
CA SER A 27 15.77 13.73 -0.94
C SER A 27 16.59 12.82 -1.85
N ARG A 28 17.92 12.91 -1.81
CA ARG A 28 18.80 12.07 -2.65
C ARG A 28 18.62 10.58 -2.37
N HIS A 29 18.52 10.20 -1.10
CA HIS A 29 18.39 8.79 -0.70
C HIS A 29 17.01 8.23 -1.04
N PHE A 30 15.95 8.97 -0.71
CA PHE A 30 14.58 8.60 -1.06
C PHE A 30 14.36 8.54 -2.58
N LEU A 31 14.97 9.45 -3.34
CA LEU A 31 14.92 9.45 -4.80
C LEU A 31 15.68 8.25 -5.38
N THR A 32 16.86 7.90 -4.85
CA THR A 32 17.58 6.69 -5.27
C THR A 32 16.76 5.42 -5.01
N LEU A 33 16.16 5.28 -3.82
CA LEU A 33 15.29 4.13 -3.51
C LEU A 33 14.07 4.07 -4.44
N SER A 34 13.47 5.23 -4.73
CA SER A 34 12.32 5.32 -5.63
C SER A 34 12.69 4.95 -7.06
N ILE A 35 13.86 5.38 -7.55
CA ILE A 35 14.35 4.99 -8.89
C ILE A 35 14.65 3.50 -8.96
N ILE A 36 15.19 2.89 -7.91
CA ILE A 36 15.55 1.47 -7.91
C ILE A 36 14.30 0.57 -7.83
N PHE A 37 13.33 0.89 -6.97
CA PHE A 37 12.20 -0.01 -6.70
C PHE A 37 10.85 0.49 -7.25
N LEU A 38 10.54 1.79 -7.12
CA LEU A 38 9.24 2.33 -7.53
C LEU A 38 9.17 2.66 -9.01
N LEU A 39 10.27 3.07 -9.66
CA LEU A 39 10.28 3.38 -11.09
C LEU A 39 9.99 2.14 -11.95
N PRO A 40 10.67 0.98 -11.75
CA PRO A 40 10.37 -0.22 -12.54
C PRO A 40 8.94 -0.71 -12.31
N LEU A 41 8.46 -0.63 -11.05
CA LEU A 41 7.09 -0.96 -10.69
C LEU A 41 6.08 -0.05 -11.40
N SER A 42 6.28 1.27 -11.34
CA SER A 42 5.36 2.27 -11.90
C SER A 42 5.28 2.18 -13.42
N PHE A 43 6.42 2.01 -14.08
CA PHE A 43 6.49 1.79 -15.52
C PHE A 43 5.72 0.51 -15.91
N SER A 44 5.97 -0.58 -15.18
CA SER A 44 5.32 -1.87 -15.39
C SER A 44 3.80 -1.82 -15.22
N LEU A 45 3.30 -1.07 -14.22
CA LEU A 45 1.86 -0.88 -13.96
C LEU A 45 1.15 -0.10 -15.07
N ILE A 46 1.81 0.88 -15.69
CA ILE A 46 1.22 1.71 -16.75
C ILE A 46 1.27 1.01 -18.11
N VAL A 47 2.37 0.29 -18.39
CA VAL A 47 2.60 -0.35 -19.68
C VAL A 47 1.78 -1.63 -19.84
N TYR A 48 1.66 -2.45 -18.79
CA TYR A 48 0.98 -3.74 -18.85
C TYR A 48 -0.47 -3.72 -19.39
N PRO A 49 -1.38 -2.87 -18.89
CA PRO A 49 -2.76 -2.85 -19.40
C PRO A 49 -2.81 -2.47 -20.88
N THR A 50 -1.88 -1.62 -21.33
CA THR A 50 -1.77 -1.24 -22.73
C THR A 50 -1.25 -2.38 -23.59
N LEU A 51 -0.18 -3.07 -23.15
CA LEU A 51 0.35 -4.25 -23.84
C LEU A 51 -0.70 -5.36 -23.92
N HIS A 52 -1.40 -5.64 -22.82
CA HIS A 52 -2.46 -6.64 -22.78
C HIS A 52 -3.57 -6.30 -23.80
N ARG A 53 -4.00 -5.03 -23.90
CA ARG A 53 -4.99 -4.59 -24.89
C ARG A 53 -4.48 -4.74 -26.33
N LEU A 54 -3.21 -4.42 -26.59
CA LEU A 54 -2.61 -4.59 -27.92
C LEU A 54 -2.56 -6.07 -28.33
N ILE A 55 -2.09 -6.94 -27.44
CA ILE A 55 -1.98 -8.38 -27.67
C ILE A 55 -3.35 -9.00 -27.90
N HIS A 56 -4.34 -8.65 -27.06
CA HIS A 56 -5.71 -9.13 -27.21
C HIS A 56 -6.32 -8.66 -28.55
N ARG A 57 -6.04 -7.43 -28.98
CA ARG A 57 -6.52 -6.92 -30.28
C ARG A 57 -5.87 -7.64 -31.46
N SER A 58 -4.56 -7.93 -31.40
CA SER A 58 -3.90 -8.71 -32.46
C SER A 58 -4.40 -10.15 -32.51
N LEU A 59 -4.71 -10.75 -31.36
CA LEU A 59 -5.19 -12.13 -31.26
C LEU A 59 -6.56 -12.34 -31.94
N ILE A 60 -7.47 -11.37 -31.82
CA ILE A 60 -8.80 -11.44 -32.45
C ILE A 60 -8.69 -11.43 -33.99
N THR A 61 -7.67 -10.77 -34.54
CA THR A 61 -7.49 -10.62 -35.99
C THR A 61 -6.89 -11.87 -36.65
N THR A 62 -6.24 -12.77 -35.89
CA THR A 62 -5.51 -13.91 -36.46
C THR A 62 -6.16 -15.24 -36.06
N SER A 63 -7.06 -15.73 -36.92
CA SER A 63 -7.92 -16.90 -36.72
C SER A 63 -7.21 -18.25 -36.94
N HIS A 64 -6.22 -18.60 -36.11
CA HIS A 64 -5.66 -19.96 -36.09
C HIS A 64 -5.78 -20.59 -34.68
N ILE A 65 -6.68 -21.57 -34.57
CA ILE A 65 -7.16 -22.19 -33.32
C ILE A 65 -6.04 -22.93 -32.55
N LEU A 66 -5.01 -23.43 -33.24
CA LEU A 66 -3.87 -24.12 -32.63
C LEU A 66 -2.84 -23.14 -32.03
N LEU A 67 -2.64 -21.99 -32.67
CA LEU A 67 -1.83 -20.87 -32.17
C LEU A 67 -2.45 -20.29 -30.88
N HIS A 68 -3.78 -20.27 -30.80
CA HIS A 68 -4.54 -19.75 -29.67
C HIS A 68 -4.28 -20.52 -28.36
N HIS A 69 -4.10 -21.84 -28.38
CA HIS A 69 -3.84 -22.63 -27.16
C HIS A 69 -2.40 -22.50 -26.66
N CYS A 70 -1.42 -22.49 -27.57
CA CYS A 70 -0.01 -22.27 -27.25
C CYS A 70 0.22 -20.84 -26.71
N ILE A 71 -0.40 -19.83 -27.33
CA ILE A 71 -0.35 -18.43 -26.87
C ILE A 71 -1.05 -18.26 -25.53
N LYS A 72 -2.19 -18.92 -25.29
CA LYS A 72 -2.91 -18.81 -24.01
C LYS A 72 -2.07 -19.34 -22.83
N THR A 73 -1.35 -20.45 -23.02
CA THR A 73 -0.48 -21.03 -21.99
C THR A 73 0.72 -20.13 -21.71
N ASN A 74 1.35 -19.59 -22.75
CA ASN A 74 2.45 -18.63 -22.61
C ASN A 74 2.01 -17.28 -22.01
N ALA A 75 0.78 -16.84 -22.31
CA ALA A 75 0.20 -15.62 -21.75
C ALA A 75 -0.12 -15.77 -20.26
N LEU A 76 -0.60 -16.93 -19.81
CA LEU A 76 -0.78 -17.24 -18.40
C LEU A 76 0.56 -17.26 -17.66
N PHE A 77 1.58 -17.92 -18.23
CA PHE A 77 2.93 -17.92 -17.66
C PHE A 77 3.51 -16.49 -17.56
N PHE A 78 3.39 -15.69 -18.62
CA PHE A 78 3.85 -14.30 -18.63
C PHE A 78 3.06 -13.42 -17.64
N SER A 79 1.75 -13.64 -17.49
CA SER A 79 0.91 -12.94 -16.50
C SER A 79 1.29 -13.33 -15.07
N LEU A 80 1.58 -14.60 -14.81
CA LEU A 80 2.07 -15.07 -13.51
C LEU A 80 3.45 -14.46 -13.18
N LEU A 81 4.38 -14.48 -14.13
CA LEU A 81 5.71 -13.90 -13.96
C LEU A 81 5.63 -12.38 -13.73
N TYR A 82 4.76 -11.69 -14.48
CA TYR A 82 4.47 -10.27 -14.28
C TYR A 82 3.90 -9.99 -12.89
N SER A 83 2.90 -10.78 -12.45
CA SER A 83 2.30 -10.65 -11.13
C SER A 83 3.34 -10.85 -10.02
N LEU A 84 4.20 -11.86 -10.16
CA LEU A 84 5.30 -12.12 -9.22
C LEU A 84 6.30 -10.96 -9.19
N PHE A 85 6.65 -10.40 -10.35
CA PHE A 85 7.53 -9.24 -10.47
C PHE A 85 6.93 -8.02 -9.75
N VAL A 86 5.68 -7.66 -10.07
CA VAL A 86 4.98 -6.52 -9.45
C VAL A 86 4.87 -6.73 -7.95
N PHE A 87 4.51 -7.94 -7.53
CA PHE A 87 4.40 -8.30 -6.12
C PHE A 87 5.74 -8.13 -5.39
N ALA A 88 6.81 -8.76 -5.88
CA ALA A 88 8.14 -8.68 -5.26
C ALA A 88 8.65 -7.23 -5.17
N PHE A 89 8.56 -6.47 -6.27
CA PHE A 89 9.00 -5.07 -6.29
C PHE A 89 8.16 -4.18 -5.37
N SER A 90 6.85 -4.42 -5.26
CA SER A 90 5.99 -3.68 -4.34
C SER A 90 6.35 -3.93 -2.87
N LEU A 91 6.63 -5.19 -2.50
CA LEU A 91 7.06 -5.55 -1.15
C LEU A 91 8.41 -4.89 -0.81
N CYS A 92 9.38 -4.96 -1.72
CA CYS A 92 10.69 -4.33 -1.55
C CYS A 92 10.59 -2.81 -1.42
N ALA A 93 9.76 -2.16 -2.24
CA ALA A 93 9.54 -0.71 -2.17
C ALA A 93 8.94 -0.31 -0.82
N VAL A 94 7.89 -1.00 -0.38
CA VAL A 94 7.22 -0.68 0.90
C VAL A 94 8.16 -0.91 2.08
N ALA A 95 8.90 -2.01 2.11
CA ALA A 95 9.86 -2.29 3.19
C ALA A 95 10.97 -1.23 3.28
N THR A 96 11.61 -0.89 2.15
CA THR A 96 12.72 0.07 2.11
C THR A 96 12.31 1.49 2.41
N ILE A 97 11.17 1.95 1.87
CA ILE A 97 10.68 3.30 2.09
C ILE A 97 10.22 3.45 3.53
N THR A 98 9.44 2.50 4.06
CA THR A 98 8.95 2.55 5.45
C THR A 98 10.12 2.58 6.43
N TYR A 99 11.11 1.70 6.26
CA TYR A 99 12.33 1.67 7.08
C TYR A 99 13.10 3.01 7.02
N SER A 100 13.22 3.59 5.83
CA SER A 100 13.93 4.86 5.62
C SER A 100 13.19 6.06 6.19
N VAL A 101 11.85 6.12 6.06
CA VAL A 101 11.02 7.18 6.66
C VAL A 101 11.02 7.07 8.17
N PHE A 102 10.93 5.86 8.72
CA PHE A 102 10.99 5.63 10.16
C PHE A 102 12.32 6.13 10.73
N HIS A 103 13.46 5.70 10.19
CA HIS A 103 14.75 6.20 10.66
C HIS A 103 15.00 7.68 10.38
N GLY A 104 14.49 8.21 9.27
CA GLY A 104 14.54 9.64 8.95
C GLY A 104 13.73 10.49 9.94
N PHE A 105 12.61 9.97 10.47
CA PHE A 105 11.83 10.65 11.50
C PHE A 105 12.60 10.77 12.82
N TYR A 106 13.40 9.76 13.19
CA TYR A 106 14.23 9.75 14.39
C TYR A 106 15.64 10.36 14.19
N GLY A 107 15.92 10.96 13.04
CA GLY A 107 17.19 11.67 12.78
C GLY A 107 18.43 10.80 12.65
N ARG A 108 18.29 9.47 12.45
CA ARG A 108 19.44 8.57 12.29
C ARG A 108 19.92 8.52 10.84
N PRO A 109 21.24 8.44 10.57
CA PRO A 109 21.77 8.39 9.21
C PRO A 109 21.33 7.11 8.49
N VAL A 110 20.53 7.27 7.44
CA VAL A 110 19.96 6.14 6.69
C VAL A 110 20.98 5.57 5.71
N LYS A 111 21.53 4.39 6.00
CA LYS A 111 22.42 3.66 5.07
C LYS A 111 21.59 2.77 4.14
N LEU A 112 21.75 2.92 2.82
CA LEU A 112 21.05 2.11 1.79
C LEU A 112 21.21 0.60 2.02
N VAL A 113 22.42 0.17 2.41
CA VAL A 113 22.73 -1.24 2.68
C VAL A 113 21.93 -1.79 3.86
N SER A 114 21.69 -0.98 4.90
CA SER A 114 20.86 -1.38 6.05
C SER A 114 19.39 -1.50 5.63
N ALA A 115 18.90 -0.55 4.82
CA ALA A 115 17.53 -0.61 4.28
C ALA A 115 17.30 -1.85 3.41
N VAL A 116 18.26 -2.21 2.55
CA VAL A 116 18.20 -3.42 1.72
C VAL A 116 18.33 -4.69 2.56
N LYS A 117 19.19 -4.71 3.59
CA LYS A 117 19.27 -5.84 4.53
C LYS A 117 17.96 -6.03 5.30
N SER A 118 17.29 -4.94 5.66
CA SER A 118 15.96 -4.97 6.28
C SER A 118 14.89 -5.57 5.36
N ILE A 119 15.07 -5.55 4.04
CA ILE A 119 14.16 -6.24 3.10
C ILE A 119 14.14 -7.72 3.42
N PHE A 120 15.30 -8.37 3.54
CA PHE A 120 15.36 -9.82 3.78
C PHE A 120 14.73 -10.23 5.10
N ALA A 121 14.90 -9.43 6.16
CA ALA A 121 14.27 -9.66 7.44
C ALA A 121 12.74 -9.41 7.40
N SER A 122 12.29 -8.41 6.64
CA SER A 122 10.89 -8.01 6.58
C SER A 122 10.06 -8.74 5.51
N PHE A 123 10.71 -9.37 4.52
CA PHE A 123 10.05 -9.89 3.32
C PHE A 123 9.06 -11.02 3.65
N PHE A 124 9.50 -12.02 4.42
CA PHE A 124 8.64 -13.13 4.85
C PHE A 124 7.46 -12.66 5.72
N PRO A 125 7.65 -11.84 6.77
CA PRO A 125 6.56 -11.22 7.52
C PRO A 125 5.52 -10.52 6.64
N LEU A 126 6.00 -9.69 5.71
CA LEU A 126 5.16 -8.88 4.83
C LEU A 126 4.41 -9.78 3.85
N LEU A 127 5.09 -10.76 3.26
CA LEU A 127 4.51 -11.75 2.35
C LEU A 127 3.39 -12.55 3.03
N VAL A 128 3.64 -13.10 4.22
CA VAL A 128 2.63 -13.84 5.00
C VAL A 128 1.43 -12.94 5.28
N THR A 129 1.66 -11.70 5.70
CA THR A 129 0.59 -10.78 6.05
C THR A 129 -0.24 -10.36 4.83
N VAL A 130 0.40 -10.12 3.68
CA VAL A 130 -0.31 -9.83 2.44
C VAL A 130 -1.12 -11.04 1.99
N VAL A 131 -0.56 -12.25 2.01
CA VAL A 131 -1.29 -13.49 1.68
C VAL A 131 -2.52 -13.66 2.57
N VAL A 132 -2.38 -13.48 3.89
CA VAL A 132 -3.51 -13.55 4.83
C VAL A 132 -4.55 -12.46 4.54
N SER A 133 -4.13 -11.22 4.27
CA SER A 133 -5.06 -10.14 3.93
C SER A 133 -5.85 -10.41 2.65
N GLN A 134 -5.18 -10.94 1.62
CA GLN A 134 -5.80 -11.34 0.35
C GLN A 134 -6.77 -12.50 0.55
N PHE A 135 -6.41 -13.49 1.37
CA PHE A 135 -7.29 -14.59 1.70
C PHE A 135 -8.58 -14.10 2.39
N ILE A 136 -8.49 -13.14 3.31
CA ILE A 136 -9.67 -12.56 3.97
C ILE A 136 -10.54 -11.78 2.96
N ILE A 137 -9.94 -10.95 2.09
CA ILE A 137 -10.68 -10.22 1.05
C ILE A 137 -11.38 -11.19 0.10
N CYS A 138 -10.67 -12.24 -0.32
CA CYS A 138 -11.22 -13.30 -1.17
C CYS A 138 -12.39 -14.01 -0.48
N SER A 139 -12.25 -14.35 0.81
CA SER A 139 -13.31 -14.97 1.60
C SER A 139 -14.55 -14.08 1.71
N ILE A 140 -14.39 -12.78 1.98
CA ILE A 140 -15.51 -11.84 2.04
C ILE A 140 -16.20 -11.72 0.67
N SER A 141 -15.40 -11.63 -0.39
CA SER A 141 -15.90 -11.56 -1.77
C SER A 141 -16.67 -12.82 -2.15
N LEU A 142 -16.18 -14.00 -1.75
CA LEU A 142 -16.85 -15.28 -1.97
C LEU A 142 -18.19 -15.33 -1.23
N VAL A 143 -18.23 -14.94 0.05
CA VAL A 143 -19.48 -14.93 0.84
C VAL A 143 -20.52 -14.00 0.20
N PHE A 144 -20.13 -12.78 -0.20
CA PHE A 144 -21.02 -11.85 -0.89
C PHE A 144 -21.50 -12.39 -2.25
N GLY A 145 -20.60 -13.03 -3.01
CA GLY A 145 -20.93 -13.64 -4.30
C GLY A 145 -21.92 -14.80 -4.16
N VAL A 146 -21.66 -15.72 -3.21
CA VAL A 146 -22.54 -16.85 -2.91
C VAL A 146 -23.89 -16.36 -2.39
N PHE A 147 -23.91 -15.38 -1.48
CA PHE A 147 -25.15 -14.78 -1.00
C PHE A 147 -25.98 -14.20 -2.13
N SER A 148 -25.36 -13.40 -3.01
CA SER A 148 -26.04 -12.81 -4.18
C SER A 148 -26.60 -13.89 -5.10
N PHE A 149 -25.81 -14.93 -5.37
CA PHE A 149 -26.24 -16.06 -6.20
C PHE A 149 -27.42 -16.81 -5.59
N LEU A 150 -27.38 -17.10 -4.29
CA LEU A 150 -28.45 -17.77 -3.56
C LEU A 150 -29.74 -16.95 -3.52
N VAL A 151 -29.65 -15.63 -3.35
CA VAL A 151 -30.82 -14.75 -3.38
C VAL A 151 -31.48 -14.79 -4.77
N VAL A 152 -30.69 -14.62 -5.84
CA VAL A 152 -31.22 -14.64 -7.21
C VAL A 152 -31.85 -15.99 -7.56
N ARG A 153 -31.14 -17.10 -7.27
CA ARG A 153 -31.65 -18.46 -7.53
C ARG A 153 -32.82 -18.84 -6.63
N GLY A 154 -32.80 -18.40 -5.38
CA GLY A 154 -33.87 -18.63 -4.42
C GLY A 154 -35.17 -17.98 -4.86
N ILE A 155 -35.13 -16.73 -5.33
CA ILE A 155 -36.30 -16.01 -5.85
C ILE A 155 -36.85 -16.72 -7.10
N GLU A 156 -35.98 -17.14 -8.03
CA GLU A 156 -36.36 -17.89 -9.23
C GLU A 156 -37.07 -19.22 -8.89
N LEU A 157 -36.57 -19.94 -7.88
CA LEU A 157 -37.13 -21.21 -7.41
C LEU A 157 -38.44 -21.05 -6.61
N LEU A 158 -38.56 -20.03 -5.76
CA LEU A 158 -39.74 -19.84 -4.90
C LEU A 158 -40.96 -19.35 -5.68
N ILE A 159 -40.74 -18.44 -6.62
CA ILE A 159 -41.82 -17.76 -7.35
C ILE A 159 -42.13 -18.49 -8.67
N GLY A 160 -41.22 -19.33 -9.17
CA GLY A 160 -41.38 -20.07 -10.43
C GLY A 160 -41.39 -19.17 -11.66
N ILE A 161 -41.08 -17.88 -11.49
CA ILE A 161 -41.03 -16.87 -12.55
C ILE A 161 -39.56 -16.58 -12.86
N ARG A 162 -39.21 -16.64 -14.14
CA ARG A 162 -37.89 -16.26 -14.63
C ARG A 162 -37.69 -14.77 -14.40
N ILE A 163 -36.68 -14.41 -13.61
CA ILE A 163 -36.36 -13.01 -13.30
C ILE A 163 -35.91 -12.32 -14.60
N ASP A 164 -36.61 -11.24 -14.97
CA ASP A 164 -36.11 -10.35 -16.00
C ASP A 164 -35.00 -9.48 -15.42
N TYR A 165 -33.77 -9.74 -15.85
CA TYR A 165 -32.58 -8.98 -15.44
C TYR A 165 -32.63 -7.51 -15.87
N SER A 166 -33.49 -7.17 -16.82
CA SER A 166 -33.71 -5.79 -17.29
C SER A 166 -34.67 -5.01 -16.39
N SER A 167 -35.30 -5.67 -15.42
CA SER A 167 -36.24 -5.01 -14.49
C SER A 167 -35.52 -3.97 -13.63
N PRO A 168 -36.08 -2.74 -13.49
CA PRO A 168 -35.46 -1.69 -12.68
C PRO A 168 -35.31 -2.09 -11.20
N TYR A 169 -36.17 -2.97 -10.69
CA TYR A 169 -36.08 -3.48 -9.32
C TYR A 169 -34.87 -4.40 -9.12
N PHE A 170 -34.56 -5.26 -10.09
CA PHE A 170 -33.39 -6.13 -10.05
C PHE A 170 -32.09 -5.32 -10.15
N ILE A 171 -32.07 -4.33 -11.06
CA ILE A 171 -30.94 -3.41 -11.20
C ILE A 171 -30.72 -2.63 -9.90
N GLY A 172 -31.79 -2.07 -9.31
CA GLY A 172 -31.70 -1.36 -8.03
C GLY A 172 -31.16 -2.22 -6.90
N PHE A 173 -31.66 -3.45 -6.75
CA PHE A 173 -31.15 -4.41 -5.78
C PHE A 173 -29.66 -4.73 -5.98
N SER A 174 -29.26 -5.00 -7.23
CA SER A 174 -27.87 -5.27 -7.59
C SER A 174 -26.95 -4.09 -7.25
N VAL A 175 -27.37 -2.86 -7.58
CA VAL A 175 -26.60 -1.63 -7.26
C VAL A 175 -26.42 -1.47 -5.76
N VAL A 176 -27.49 -1.64 -4.97
CA VAL A 176 -27.41 -1.55 -3.50
C VAL A 176 -26.44 -2.60 -2.94
N LEU A 177 -26.49 -3.83 -3.44
CA LEU A 177 -25.60 -4.90 -3.00
C LEU A 177 -24.14 -4.62 -3.34
N VAL A 178 -23.87 -4.12 -4.56
CA VAL A 178 -22.53 -3.71 -4.98
C VAL A 178 -22.02 -2.56 -4.12
N LEU A 179 -22.85 -1.55 -3.83
CA LEU A 179 -22.46 -0.43 -2.96
C LEU A 179 -22.16 -0.90 -1.54
N ALA A 180 -22.96 -1.81 -0.98
CA ALA A 180 -22.71 -2.40 0.33
C ALA A 180 -21.38 -3.17 0.36
N PHE A 181 -21.11 -3.96 -0.68
CA PHE A 181 -19.85 -4.70 -0.82
C PHE A 181 -18.65 -3.74 -0.92
N LEU A 182 -18.73 -2.71 -1.77
CA LEU A 182 -17.69 -1.68 -1.89
C LEU A 182 -17.45 -0.96 -0.56
N PHE A 183 -18.51 -0.62 0.17
CA PHE A 183 -18.39 0.00 1.49
C PHE A 183 -17.64 -0.88 2.49
N VAL A 184 -17.94 -2.19 2.52
CA VAL A 184 -17.20 -3.15 3.36
C VAL A 184 -15.72 -3.20 2.98
N LEU A 185 -15.41 -3.28 1.68
CA LEU A 185 -14.03 -3.30 1.20
C LEU A 185 -13.28 -2.01 1.57
N VAL A 186 -13.90 -0.83 1.38
CA VAL A 186 -13.27 0.45 1.73
C VAL A 186 -12.99 0.53 3.23
N ASN A 187 -13.92 0.12 4.09
CA ASN A 187 -13.69 0.10 5.54
C ASN A 187 -12.55 -0.85 5.93
N LEU A 188 -12.46 -2.00 5.27
CA LEU A 188 -11.38 -2.96 5.49
C LEU A 188 -10.03 -2.36 5.06
N GLN A 189 -9.97 -1.72 3.89
CA GLN A 189 -8.80 -1.05 3.37
C GLN A 189 -8.33 0.09 4.28
N VAL A 190 -9.26 0.92 4.76
CA VAL A 190 -8.95 1.98 5.74
C VAL A 190 -8.34 1.34 6.99
N ASN A 191 -8.98 0.34 7.58
CA ASN A 191 -8.47 -0.30 8.79
C ASN A 191 -7.08 -0.94 8.59
N TRP A 192 -6.76 -1.38 7.38
CA TRP A 192 -5.50 -2.04 7.05
C TRP A 192 -4.47 -1.14 6.36
N THR A 193 -4.74 0.17 6.25
CA THR A 193 -3.82 1.11 5.59
C THR A 193 -2.45 1.16 6.28
N LEU A 194 -2.42 0.97 7.61
CA LEU A 194 -1.18 0.93 8.40
C LEU A 194 -0.54 -0.46 8.46
N LEU A 195 -1.17 -1.49 7.89
CA LEU A 195 -0.73 -2.89 8.03
C LEU A 195 0.71 -3.09 7.55
N SER A 196 1.03 -2.59 6.36
CA SER A 196 2.36 -2.75 5.80
C SER A 196 3.44 -2.05 6.64
N VAL A 197 3.09 -0.94 7.29
CA VAL A 197 4.01 -0.21 8.17
C VAL A 197 4.20 -0.96 9.49
N VAL A 198 3.12 -1.46 10.09
CA VAL A 198 3.14 -2.24 11.34
C VAL A 198 3.98 -3.51 11.20
N VAL A 199 3.89 -4.20 10.06
CA VAL A 199 4.68 -5.41 9.82
C VAL A 199 6.17 -5.10 9.73
N VAL A 200 6.54 -4.01 9.06
CA VAL A 200 7.94 -3.59 8.91
C VAL A 200 8.51 -3.05 10.23
N ALA A 201 7.74 -2.24 10.97
CA ALA A 201 8.19 -1.58 12.18
C ALA A 201 8.18 -2.49 13.42
N GLU A 202 7.12 -3.29 13.61
CA GLU A 202 6.96 -4.12 14.81
C GLU A 202 7.41 -5.58 14.59
N SER A 203 7.84 -5.95 13.37
CA SER A 203 8.13 -7.36 13.00
C SER A 203 6.98 -8.30 13.42
N SER A 204 5.73 -7.83 13.33
CA SER A 204 4.54 -8.61 13.68
C SER A 204 3.95 -9.25 12.42
N TRP A 205 3.59 -10.54 12.50
CA TRP A 205 3.28 -11.34 11.31
C TRP A 205 1.80 -11.77 11.33
N GLY A 206 1.16 -11.82 10.16
CA GLY A 206 -0.15 -12.43 9.96
C GLY A 206 -1.31 -11.73 10.67
N LEU A 207 -2.19 -12.50 11.32
CA LEU A 207 -3.41 -11.98 11.98
C LEU A 207 -3.10 -11.03 13.16
N LYS A 208 -1.94 -11.19 13.80
CA LYS A 208 -1.51 -10.30 14.90
C LYS A 208 -1.31 -8.88 14.38
N ALA A 209 -0.63 -8.73 13.24
CA ALA A 209 -0.42 -7.44 12.59
C ALA A 209 -1.74 -6.79 12.14
N LEU A 210 -2.69 -7.59 11.64
CA LEU A 210 -4.03 -7.13 11.23
C LEU A 210 -4.85 -6.59 12.39
N ARG A 211 -4.88 -7.28 13.54
CA ARG A 211 -5.59 -6.79 14.71
C ARG A 211 -4.95 -5.52 15.26
N ARG A 212 -3.62 -5.45 15.20
CA ARG A 212 -2.85 -4.31 15.65
C ARG A 212 -3.12 -3.04 14.83
N SER A 213 -3.15 -3.15 13.49
CA SER A 213 -3.46 -2.01 12.62
C SER A 213 -4.87 -1.44 12.88
N VAL A 214 -5.86 -2.32 13.11
CA VAL A 214 -7.24 -1.93 13.49
C VAL A 214 -7.28 -1.19 14.84
N GLY A 215 -6.42 -1.59 15.79
CA GLY A 215 -6.28 -0.90 17.07
C GLY A 215 -5.71 0.51 16.90
N LEU A 216 -4.58 0.63 16.21
CA LEU A 216 -3.85 1.89 16.03
C LEU A 216 -4.65 2.96 15.27
N ILE A 217 -5.45 2.54 14.28
CA ILE A 217 -6.22 3.48 13.46
C ILE A 217 -7.49 4.00 14.16
N LYS A 218 -7.86 3.39 15.29
CA LYS A 218 -9.03 3.79 16.07
C LYS A 218 -8.81 5.22 16.60
N GLY A 219 -9.56 6.17 16.07
CA GLY A 219 -9.43 7.61 16.37
C GLY A 219 -8.99 8.47 15.19
N MET A 220 -8.34 7.89 14.16
CA MET A 220 -7.87 8.62 12.97
C MET A 220 -8.45 8.08 11.65
N LYS A 221 -9.53 7.29 11.70
CA LYS A 221 -10.15 6.66 10.52
C LYS A 221 -10.54 7.67 9.43
N GLY A 222 -11.02 8.85 9.80
CA GLY A 222 -11.36 9.91 8.84
C GLY A 222 -10.16 10.42 8.06
N VAL A 223 -9.00 10.57 8.74
CA VAL A 223 -7.75 11.00 8.10
C VAL A 223 -7.18 9.91 7.20
N ALA A 224 -7.22 8.64 7.63
CA ALA A 224 -6.84 7.50 6.79
C ALA A 224 -7.72 7.40 5.54
N LEU A 225 -9.04 7.53 5.70
CA LEU A 225 -9.98 7.53 4.58
C LEU A 225 -9.67 8.68 3.60
N SER A 226 -9.46 9.89 4.12
CA SER A 226 -9.08 11.05 3.30
C SER A 226 -7.78 10.81 2.53
N SER A 227 -6.77 10.23 3.18
CA SER A 227 -5.49 9.89 2.55
C SER A 227 -5.66 8.87 1.44
N LEU A 228 -6.39 7.78 1.72
CA LEU A 228 -6.65 6.70 0.77
C LEU A 228 -7.43 7.21 -0.45
N MET A 229 -8.46 8.04 -0.24
CA MET A 229 -9.22 8.62 -1.36
C MET A 229 -8.37 9.58 -2.19
N PHE A 230 -7.57 10.43 -1.55
CA PHE A 230 -6.67 11.35 -2.26
C PHE A 230 -5.71 10.57 -3.15
N PHE A 231 -4.86 9.71 -2.58
CA PHE A 231 -3.88 8.95 -3.36
C PHE A 231 -4.55 8.01 -4.38
N GLY A 232 -5.67 7.38 -4.01
CA GLY A 232 -6.43 6.50 -4.90
C GLY A 232 -6.98 7.21 -6.14
N VAL A 233 -7.54 8.43 -5.99
CA VAL A 233 -8.04 9.22 -7.10
C VAL A 233 -6.90 9.62 -8.04
N PHE A 234 -5.76 10.11 -7.52
CA PHE A 234 -4.61 10.47 -8.37
C PHE A 234 -4.04 9.28 -9.13
N THR A 235 -3.88 8.13 -8.47
CA THR A 235 -3.45 6.89 -9.13
C THR A 235 -4.46 6.47 -10.21
N GLY A 236 -5.76 6.48 -9.89
CA GLY A 236 -6.82 6.10 -10.83
C GLY A 236 -6.86 7.00 -12.06
N MET A 237 -6.77 8.32 -11.88
CA MET A 237 -6.71 9.30 -12.97
C MET A 237 -5.51 9.09 -13.88
N LEU A 238 -4.32 8.82 -13.32
CA LEU A 238 -3.12 8.56 -14.11
C LEU A 238 -3.29 7.30 -14.96
N VAL A 239 -3.71 6.19 -14.36
CA VAL A 239 -3.94 4.93 -15.08
C VAL A 239 -5.01 5.09 -16.16
N TRP A 240 -6.10 5.80 -15.86
CA TRP A 240 -7.15 6.10 -16.83
C TRP A 240 -6.63 6.91 -18.01
N SER A 241 -5.84 7.96 -17.74
CA SER A 241 -5.25 8.78 -18.79
C SER A 241 -4.38 7.96 -19.76
N SER A 242 -3.62 6.99 -19.22
CA SER A 242 -2.77 6.10 -20.00
C SER A 242 -3.57 5.13 -20.88
N LEU A 243 -4.77 4.73 -20.45
CA LEU A 243 -5.67 3.84 -21.19
C LEU A 243 -6.39 4.52 -22.36
N VAL A 244 -6.60 5.83 -22.29
CA VAL A 244 -7.31 6.64 -23.30
C VAL A 244 -6.37 7.09 -24.44
N SER A 245 -5.06 7.08 -24.20
CA SER A 245 -4.07 7.63 -25.13
C SER A 245 -3.98 6.87 -26.46
N THR A 246 -3.92 7.62 -27.56
CA THR A 246 -3.89 7.12 -28.94
C THR A 246 -2.46 7.02 -29.48
N LYS A 247 -2.30 6.23 -30.56
CA LYS A 247 -1.05 5.74 -31.16
C LYS A 247 -0.13 6.81 -31.79
N ASN A 248 0.15 7.91 -31.09
CA ASN A 248 1.11 8.92 -31.52
C ASN A 248 2.40 8.85 -30.69
N TRP A 249 3.46 9.53 -31.14
CA TRP A 249 4.72 9.67 -30.37
C TRP A 249 4.50 10.23 -28.95
N GLY A 250 3.40 10.99 -28.75
CA GLY A 250 2.95 11.44 -27.44
C GLY A 250 2.60 10.31 -26.46
N PHE A 251 2.31 9.10 -26.94
CA PHE A 251 2.01 7.94 -26.10
C PHE A 251 3.22 7.51 -25.25
N VAL A 252 4.41 7.47 -25.85
CA VAL A 252 5.64 7.09 -25.16
C VAL A 252 6.00 8.14 -24.10
N MET A 253 5.93 9.42 -24.47
CA MET A 253 6.17 10.52 -23.53
C MET A 253 5.15 10.50 -22.39
N GLN A 254 3.87 10.22 -22.68
CA GLN A 254 2.84 10.12 -21.66
C GLN A 254 3.08 8.95 -20.70
N ILE A 255 3.53 7.78 -21.18
CA ILE A 255 3.88 6.66 -20.29
C ILE A 255 5.03 7.05 -19.36
N VAL A 256 6.10 7.64 -19.91
CA VAL A 256 7.26 8.06 -19.11
C VAL A 256 6.82 9.07 -18.04
N VAL A 257 6.09 10.11 -18.44
CA VAL A 257 5.59 11.14 -17.52
C VAL A 257 4.65 10.54 -16.48
N ALA A 258 3.67 9.73 -16.88
CA ALA A 258 2.74 9.07 -15.97
C ALA A 258 3.47 8.13 -14.99
N SER A 259 4.53 7.44 -15.42
CA SER A 259 5.32 6.56 -14.55
C SER A 259 6.12 7.32 -13.50
N ILE A 260 6.66 8.48 -13.85
CA ILE A 260 7.35 9.36 -12.90
C ILE A 260 6.34 9.90 -11.88
N PHE A 261 5.16 10.37 -12.32
CA PHE A 261 4.12 10.85 -11.41
C PHE A 261 3.58 9.74 -10.51
N LEU A 262 3.37 8.53 -11.05
CA LEU A 262 2.92 7.38 -10.28
C LEU A 262 3.96 6.97 -9.23
N MET A 263 5.25 6.99 -9.58
CA MET A 263 6.35 6.75 -8.64
C MET A 263 6.30 7.73 -7.48
N LEU A 264 6.14 9.03 -7.76
CA LEU A 264 6.04 10.06 -6.72
C LEU A 264 4.81 9.84 -5.83
N ILE A 265 3.66 9.53 -6.41
CA ILE A 265 2.42 9.25 -5.66
C ILE A 265 2.61 8.05 -4.72
N LEU A 266 3.22 6.95 -5.20
CA LEU A 266 3.48 5.77 -4.38
C LEU A 266 4.46 6.07 -3.24
N LEU A 267 5.50 6.88 -3.50
CA LEU A 267 6.44 7.35 -2.48
C LEU A 267 5.72 8.16 -1.39
N TYR A 268 4.92 9.15 -1.79
CA TYR A 268 4.17 9.99 -0.85
C TYR A 268 3.13 9.19 -0.07
N ASN A 269 2.47 8.21 -0.69
CA ASN A 269 1.52 7.33 -0.01
C ASN A 269 2.23 6.50 1.08
N ALA A 270 3.36 5.87 0.77
CA ALA A 270 4.14 5.11 1.74
C ALA A 270 4.65 5.98 2.89
N ALA A 271 5.12 7.20 2.59
CA ALA A 271 5.57 8.16 3.60
C ALA A 271 4.42 8.66 4.48
N ALA A 272 3.25 8.98 3.90
CA ALA A 272 2.07 9.41 4.63
C ALA A 272 1.56 8.32 5.59
N ASN A 273 1.53 7.06 5.13
CA ASN A 273 1.16 5.93 5.99
C ASN A 273 2.15 5.72 7.14
N THR A 274 3.44 5.96 6.91
CA THR A 274 4.47 5.85 7.96
C THR A 274 4.35 6.97 8.99
N VAL A 275 4.17 8.22 8.55
CA VAL A 275 3.95 9.36 9.45
C VAL A 275 2.65 9.19 10.23
N MET A 276 1.60 8.73 9.57
CA MET A 276 0.33 8.42 10.21
C MET A 276 0.48 7.33 11.28
N TYR A 277 1.27 6.28 11.02
CA TYR A 277 1.60 5.26 12.01
C TYR A 277 2.28 5.85 13.25
N VAL A 278 3.28 6.72 13.07
CA VAL A 278 3.98 7.37 14.20
C VAL A 278 3.02 8.25 15.02
N TYR A 279 2.13 8.99 14.36
CA TYR A 279 1.09 9.77 15.05
C TYR A 279 0.08 8.90 15.79
N CYS A 280 -0.41 7.82 15.17
CA CYS A 280 -1.27 6.85 15.82
C CYS A 280 -0.60 6.26 17.07
N LYS A 281 0.69 5.93 16.98
CA LYS A 281 1.47 5.42 18.12
C LYS A 281 1.63 6.46 19.23
N ALA A 282 1.83 7.74 18.86
CA ALA A 282 1.92 8.84 19.81
C ALA A 282 0.61 9.05 20.59
N ILE A 283 -0.53 8.96 19.90
CA ILE A 283 -1.87 9.10 20.51
C ILE A 283 -2.15 7.98 21.51
N HIS A 284 -1.63 6.77 21.26
CA HIS A 284 -1.77 5.63 22.18
C HIS A 284 -0.73 5.65 23.33
N GLY A 285 0.15 6.64 23.39
CA GLY A 285 1.15 6.81 24.47
C GLY A 285 2.37 5.90 24.36
N GLU A 286 2.46 5.06 23.33
CA GLU A 286 3.52 4.05 23.17
C GLU A 286 4.85 4.64 22.66
N VAL A 287 4.87 5.91 22.27
CA VAL A 287 6.10 6.60 21.81
C VAL A 287 7.09 6.80 22.97
N ALA A 288 6.60 7.09 24.18
CA ALA A 288 7.47 7.28 25.35
C ALA A 288 8.16 5.98 25.80
N GLU A 289 7.47 4.85 25.65
CA GLU A 289 7.99 3.53 26.01
C GLU A 289 9.08 3.06 25.03
N GLU A 290 8.95 3.40 23.75
CA GLU A 290 9.96 3.07 22.73
C GLU A 290 11.24 3.92 22.88
N PHE A 291 11.11 5.19 23.27
CA PHE A 291 12.26 5.96 23.73
C PHE A 291 12.88 5.31 24.97
N ALA A 292 12.11 4.99 26.01
CA ALA A 292 12.63 4.36 27.22
C ALA A 292 13.34 3.02 26.94
N TRP A 293 12.78 2.16 26.08
CA TRP A 293 13.39 0.89 25.70
C TRP A 293 14.60 1.12 24.78
N GLU A 294 14.62 2.08 23.87
CA GLU A 294 15.81 2.34 23.05
C GLU A 294 16.96 2.95 23.87
N TYR A 295 16.67 3.68 24.94
CA TYR A 295 17.65 4.08 25.96
C TYR A 295 18.15 2.88 26.78
N VAL A 296 17.29 1.90 27.11
CA VAL A 296 17.67 0.68 27.86
C VAL A 296 18.38 -0.37 26.97
N ARG A 297 18.16 -0.34 25.64
CA ARG A 297 18.89 -1.15 24.63
C ARG A 297 20.25 -0.58 24.25
N PHE A 298 20.67 0.52 24.88
CA PHE A 298 22.06 0.93 24.95
C PHE A 298 22.67 0.47 26.30
N PRO A 299 22.91 -0.83 26.54
CA PRO A 299 24.04 -1.19 27.36
C PRO A 299 25.30 -0.96 26.51
N PHE A 300 26.26 -0.28 27.12
CA PHE A 300 27.65 -0.23 26.70
C PHE A 300 28.11 -1.64 26.30
N ASP A 301 28.49 -1.82 25.04
CA ASP A 301 29.41 -2.85 24.57
C ASP A 301 30.08 -2.27 23.30
N ASP A 302 31.16 -1.52 23.54
CA ASP A 302 32.55 -1.65 23.01
C ASP A 302 32.70 -2.13 21.54
N ASP A 303 33.47 -1.55 20.62
CA ASP A 303 34.70 -0.73 20.57
C ASP A 303 34.64 0.07 19.23
N GLU A 304 35.19 1.27 19.02
CA GLU A 304 36.62 1.64 19.12
C GLU A 304 36.78 3.14 19.46
N GLY A 305 37.52 3.41 20.53
CA GLY A 305 38.61 4.38 20.52
C GLY A 305 38.31 5.86 20.24
N LYS A 306 37.52 6.53 21.09
CA LYS A 306 37.73 7.97 21.33
C LYS A 306 37.21 8.39 22.71
N ILE A 307 38.17 8.59 23.61
CA ILE A 307 38.03 9.15 24.95
C ILE A 307 37.27 10.49 24.88
N PRO A 308 36.15 10.70 25.62
CA PRO A 308 35.58 12.02 25.76
C PRO A 308 36.26 12.76 26.91
N HIS A 309 36.81 13.94 26.61
CA HIS A 309 37.31 14.87 27.62
C HIS A 309 36.15 15.32 28.52
N VAL A 310 36.17 14.88 29.77
CA VAL A 310 35.33 15.43 30.84
C VAL A 310 35.96 16.74 31.29
N VAL A 311 35.37 17.86 30.85
CA VAL A 311 35.65 19.17 31.43
C VAL A 311 34.87 19.25 32.73
N SER A 312 35.56 19.13 33.86
CA SER A 312 35.00 19.50 35.16
C SER A 312 35.08 21.02 35.29
N ILE A 313 33.91 21.65 35.40
CA ILE A 313 33.81 23.06 35.80
C ILE A 313 33.79 23.05 37.33
N VAL A 314 34.89 23.52 37.93
CA VAL A 314 34.93 23.89 39.35
C VAL A 314 34.26 25.25 39.47
N HIS A 315 33.17 25.32 40.23
CA HIS A 315 32.63 26.59 40.71
C HIS A 315 33.42 26.98 41.97
N GLU A 316 34.11 28.13 41.92
CA GLU A 316 34.46 28.94 43.10
C GLU A 316 33.24 29.71 43.60
#